data_AF-A0A7J4I4M5-F1
#
_entry.id   AF-A0A7J4I4M5-F1
#
_cell.length_a   1.000
_cell.length_b   1.000
_cell.length_c   1.000
_cell.angle_alpha   90.00
_cell.angle_beta   90.00
_cell.angle_gamma   90.00
#
_symmetry.space_group_name_H-M   'P 1'
#
loop_
_entity.id
_entity.type
_entity.pdbx_description
1 polymer ?
#
loop_
_entity_poly.entity_id
_entity_poly.type
_entity_poly.pdbx_seq_one_letter_code
_entity_poly.pdbx_strand_id
1 'polypeptide(L)'
;MKKRASVHSNTRFMILLMLLTVFTILLITGCSVNLTEGKTTAKTRAVQKHYPALIEELPTLQTINTAELPSSLPCLLPKTLLGTECCLDDNQNKICDKNEAQTTCGDLICSPGENSCTCVADCGSCEAQPAGLCQQNVCENNVCTTKIELSCCGDAVCDITTESCNTCYQDCCTVFNFPKQEKLDLSKYPAIAVGLSTVVGDKAPPEDVVTAADILTHIASEGKAVGKAKLASEINVNMKDYIIVGSPCHNQAAYELFKKEIKLNNNNCQIFKPGEGVVKIIPTSASTVSIYVGGYTALETRLVSRYLSDYKNKKPTGSEVRI
;
A
#
# COMPACT_ATOMS: atom_id res chain seq x y z
N MET A 1 52.96 -52.25 -25.85
CA MET A 1 53.67 -51.02 -25.46
C MET A 1 52.67 -49.99 -24.96
N LYS A 2 52.58 -49.75 -23.64
CA LYS A 2 51.56 -48.89 -23.01
C LYS A 2 52.28 -47.70 -22.34
N LYS A 3 52.28 -46.53 -22.98
CA LYS A 3 52.84 -45.29 -22.41
C LYS A 3 51.88 -44.76 -21.35
N ARG A 4 52.33 -44.70 -20.09
CA ARG A 4 51.68 -43.93 -19.01
C ARG A 4 52.18 -42.49 -19.11
N ALA A 5 51.27 -41.55 -19.36
CA ALA A 5 51.54 -40.12 -19.25
C ALA A 5 51.43 -39.70 -17.78
N SER A 6 52.51 -39.11 -17.28
CA SER A 6 52.63 -38.55 -15.94
C SER A 6 51.86 -37.24 -15.86
N VAL A 7 50.81 -37.22 -15.04
CA VAL A 7 50.10 -36.00 -14.65
C VAL A 7 50.81 -35.47 -13.40
N HIS A 8 51.64 -34.46 -13.58
CA HIS A 8 52.23 -33.72 -12.48
C HIS A 8 52.00 -32.22 -12.68
N SER A 9 51.62 -31.57 -11.57
CA SER A 9 51.74 -30.13 -11.33
C SER A 9 50.66 -29.20 -11.89
N ASN A 10 49.50 -29.17 -11.23
CA ASN A 10 48.57 -28.02 -11.28
C ASN A 10 48.23 -27.42 -9.90
N THR A 11 48.67 -28.04 -8.80
CA THR A 11 48.35 -27.58 -7.44
C THR A 11 49.08 -26.31 -7.04
N ARG A 12 50.32 -26.09 -7.53
CA ARG A 12 51.09 -24.89 -7.20
C ARG A 12 50.57 -23.63 -7.89
N PHE A 13 49.96 -23.77 -9.07
CA PHE A 13 49.41 -22.63 -9.82
C PHE A 13 48.11 -22.10 -9.20
N MET A 14 47.25 -23.00 -8.69
CA MET A 14 46.00 -22.61 -8.03
C MET A 14 46.21 -21.88 -6.70
N ILE A 15 47.23 -22.27 -5.92
CA ILE A 15 47.54 -21.60 -4.64
C ILE A 15 48.06 -20.17 -4.90
N LEU A 16 48.88 -19.97 -5.93
CA LEU A 16 49.38 -18.64 -6.28
C LEU A 16 48.24 -17.72 -6.76
N LEU A 17 47.28 -18.26 -7.52
CA LEU A 17 46.14 -17.50 -8.01
C LEU A 17 45.19 -17.07 -6.88
N MET A 18 44.98 -17.93 -5.86
CA MET A 18 44.17 -17.56 -4.70
C MET A 18 44.83 -16.52 -3.79
N LEU A 19 46.16 -16.53 -3.66
CA LEU A 19 46.86 -15.52 -2.86
C LEU A 19 46.83 -14.14 -3.53
N LEU A 20 46.91 -14.08 -4.86
CA LEU A 20 46.81 -12.84 -5.63
C LEU A 20 45.41 -12.20 -5.59
N THR A 21 44.34 -13.00 -5.52
CA THR A 21 42.98 -12.48 -5.40
C THR A 21 42.69 -11.95 -3.98
N VAL A 22 43.20 -12.60 -2.93
CA VAL A 22 43.05 -12.10 -1.56
C VAL A 22 43.81 -10.79 -1.35
N PHE A 23 45.00 -10.65 -1.93
CA PHE A 23 45.81 -9.44 -1.80
C PHE A 23 45.20 -8.23 -2.52
N THR A 24 44.57 -8.44 -3.68
CA THR A 24 43.87 -7.37 -4.40
C THR A 24 42.58 -6.93 -3.69
N ILE A 25 41.85 -7.85 -3.04
CA ILE A 25 40.67 -7.49 -2.23
C ILE A 25 41.06 -6.67 -0.99
N LEU A 26 42.20 -6.97 -0.35
CA LEU A 26 42.72 -6.21 0.79
C LEU A 26 43.19 -4.80 0.42
N LEU A 27 43.75 -4.61 -0.79
CA LEU A 27 44.17 -3.28 -1.26
C LEU A 27 43.00 -2.38 -1.66
N ILE A 28 41.89 -2.94 -2.16
CA ILE A 28 40.72 -2.17 -2.59
C ILE A 28 39.85 -1.74 -1.40
N THR A 29 39.84 -2.49 -0.30
CA THR A 29 38.88 -2.28 0.79
C THR A 29 39.29 -1.24 1.83
N GLY A 30 40.53 -0.72 1.81
CA GLY A 30 40.91 0.48 2.57
C GLY A 30 40.55 0.50 4.07
N CYS A 31 40.33 -0.67 4.68
CA CYS A 31 39.85 -0.77 6.05
C CYS A 31 41.00 -0.51 7.03
N SER A 32 41.14 0.75 7.43
CA SER A 32 41.87 1.12 8.64
C SER A 32 40.98 0.77 9.84
N VAL A 33 41.27 -0.34 10.52
CA VAL A 33 40.56 -0.74 11.74
C VAL A 33 41.12 0.07 12.90
N ASN A 34 40.37 1.06 13.37
CA ASN A 34 40.66 1.80 14.59
C ASN A 34 39.79 1.24 15.72
N LEU A 35 40.41 0.61 16.71
CA LEU A 35 39.77 0.06 17.90
C LEU A 35 39.77 1.10 19.01
N THR A 36 38.60 1.67 19.31
CA THR A 36 38.35 2.40 20.55
C THR A 36 37.09 1.87 21.22
N GLU A 37 37.27 1.30 22.41
CA GLU A 37 36.22 0.80 23.30
C GLU A 37 35.39 1.96 23.85
N GLY A 38 34.06 1.86 23.78
CA GLY A 38 33.12 2.83 24.31
C GLY A 38 31.98 2.13 25.07
N LYS A 39 32.04 2.22 26.40
CA LYS A 39 31.09 1.68 27.38
C LYS A 39 30.01 2.72 27.65
N THR A 40 28.72 2.42 27.45
CA THR A 40 27.62 3.29 27.89
C THR A 40 26.50 2.52 28.58
N THR A 41 26.24 2.92 29.82
CA THR A 41 25.16 2.50 30.71
C THR A 41 23.86 3.24 30.41
N ALA A 42 22.75 2.51 30.44
CA ALA A 42 21.38 3.01 30.30
C ALA A 42 20.88 3.76 31.54
N LYS A 43 20.05 4.80 31.35
CA LYS A 43 19.26 5.44 32.42
C LYS A 43 17.84 5.71 31.92
N THR A 44 16.90 4.94 32.43
CA THR A 44 15.45 5.05 32.19
C THR A 44 14.84 6.15 33.07
N ARG A 45 13.93 6.96 32.52
CA ARG A 45 13.11 7.90 33.30
C ARG A 45 11.65 7.76 32.87
N ALA A 46 10.77 7.51 33.83
CA ALA A 46 9.32 7.46 33.64
C ALA A 46 8.74 8.89 33.64
N VAL A 47 7.74 9.12 32.77
CA VAL A 47 6.95 10.36 32.73
C VAL A 47 5.49 9.98 32.91
N GLN A 48 4.90 10.48 33.99
CA GLN A 48 3.48 10.40 34.33
C GLN A 48 2.86 11.77 34.02
N LYS A 49 1.74 11.80 33.28
CA LYS A 49 0.94 13.01 33.07
C LYS A 49 -0.52 12.76 33.40
N HIS A 50 -1.01 13.56 34.36
CA HIS A 50 -2.41 13.80 34.66
C HIS A 50 -3.02 14.83 33.68
N TYR A 51 -4.31 14.71 33.42
CA TYR A 51 -5.16 15.77 32.86
C TYR A 51 -6.46 15.85 33.68
N PRO A 52 -6.96 17.05 34.05
CA PRO A 52 -8.32 17.23 34.54
C PRO A 52 -9.25 17.75 33.44
N ALA A 53 -10.53 17.42 33.59
CA ALA A 53 -11.65 17.78 32.72
C ALA A 53 -12.11 19.23 32.92
N LEU A 54 -12.62 19.84 31.84
CA LEU A 54 -13.34 21.12 31.86
C LEU A 54 -14.74 20.91 31.25
N ILE A 55 -15.77 21.33 31.96
CA ILE A 55 -17.18 21.42 31.52
C ILE A 55 -17.51 22.92 31.50
N GLU A 56 -18.09 23.42 30.41
CA GLU A 56 -18.56 24.81 30.27
C GLU A 56 -20.02 24.81 29.80
N GLU A 57 -20.83 25.67 30.43
CA GLU A 57 -22.28 25.78 30.29
C GLU A 57 -22.70 26.73 29.15
N LEU A 58 -23.85 26.45 28.51
CA LEU A 58 -24.49 27.31 27.50
C LEU A 58 -25.55 28.22 28.15
N PRO A 59 -25.67 29.51 27.75
CA PRO A 59 -26.75 30.38 28.20
C PRO A 59 -28.00 30.30 27.30
N THR A 60 -29.15 30.50 27.93
CA THR A 60 -30.51 30.49 27.37
C THR A 60 -30.88 31.80 26.67
N LEU A 61 -31.49 31.68 25.49
CA LEU A 61 -32.04 32.80 24.70
C LEU A 61 -33.44 33.19 25.19
N GLN A 62 -33.65 34.50 25.42
CA GLN A 62 -34.94 35.09 25.72
C GLN A 62 -35.70 35.50 24.44
N THR A 63 -37.02 35.33 24.52
CA THR A 63 -38.05 35.61 23.53
C THR A 63 -38.32 37.11 23.35
N ILE A 64 -38.46 37.56 22.10
CA ILE A 64 -38.86 38.93 21.73
C ILE A 64 -40.31 38.94 21.28
N ASN A 65 -41.09 39.89 21.82
CA ASN A 65 -42.50 40.13 21.53
C ASN A 65 -42.71 40.79 20.15
N THR A 66 -43.74 40.32 19.46
CA THR A 66 -44.25 40.79 18.17
C THR A 66 -45.07 42.08 18.35
N ALA A 67 -44.69 43.16 17.69
CA ALA A 67 -45.48 44.39 17.57
C ALA A 67 -45.82 44.66 16.10
N GLU A 68 -47.08 45.00 15.85
CA GLU A 68 -47.68 45.36 14.55
C GLU A 68 -47.13 46.70 14.01
N LEU A 69 -46.81 46.75 12.70
CA LEU A 69 -46.93 47.91 11.76
C LEU A 69 -46.28 47.53 10.40
N PRO A 70 -46.41 48.29 9.29
CA PRO A 70 -47.48 49.14 8.73
C PRO A 70 -47.91 48.66 7.32
N SER A 71 -49.01 49.20 6.78
CA SER A 71 -49.47 48.99 5.40
C SER A 71 -48.50 49.58 4.36
N SER A 72 -48.07 48.71 3.44
CA SER A 72 -47.19 48.89 2.26
C SER A 72 -45.81 49.50 2.53
N LEU A 73 -44.86 48.62 2.86
CA LEU A 73 -43.43 48.89 2.90
C LEU A 73 -42.93 49.39 1.52
N PRO A 74 -42.14 50.48 1.43
CA PRO A 74 -41.44 50.81 0.20
C PRO A 74 -40.48 49.67 -0.17
N CYS A 75 -40.41 49.33 -1.46
CA CYS A 75 -39.48 48.32 -1.96
C CYS A 75 -38.05 48.73 -1.57
N LEU A 76 -37.37 47.88 -0.80
CA LEU A 76 -35.97 48.08 -0.47
C LEU A 76 -35.13 47.79 -1.72
N LEU A 77 -34.23 48.72 -2.06
CA LEU A 77 -33.28 48.55 -3.15
C LEU A 77 -32.58 47.19 -3.04
N PRO A 78 -32.43 46.43 -4.15
CA PRO A 78 -32.57 46.86 -5.55
C PRO A 78 -33.98 46.74 -6.14
N LYS A 79 -35.04 46.60 -5.34
CA LYS A 79 -36.41 46.42 -5.87
C LYS A 79 -37.11 47.75 -6.18
N THR A 80 -37.90 47.78 -7.26
CA THR A 80 -38.76 48.91 -7.67
C THR A 80 -40.24 48.53 -7.61
N LEU A 81 -41.14 49.51 -7.45
CA LEU A 81 -42.58 49.28 -7.27
C LEU A 81 -43.30 49.21 -8.62
N LEU A 82 -43.96 48.08 -8.92
CA LEU A 82 -44.83 47.91 -10.08
C LEU A 82 -46.26 47.61 -9.61
N GLY A 83 -47.12 48.64 -9.60
CA GLY A 83 -48.46 48.53 -9.05
C GLY A 83 -48.43 48.42 -7.52
N THR A 84 -48.91 47.29 -6.97
CA THR A 84 -48.88 46.99 -5.53
C THR A 84 -47.77 46.01 -5.13
N GLU A 85 -46.96 45.52 -6.09
CA GLU A 85 -45.91 44.53 -5.86
C GLU A 85 -44.51 45.11 -6.13
N CYS A 86 -43.51 44.58 -5.44
CA CYS A 86 -42.10 44.94 -5.65
C CYS A 86 -41.47 43.94 -6.64
N CYS A 87 -40.86 44.43 -7.71
CA CYS A 87 -40.01 43.61 -8.59
C CYS A 87 -38.54 44.01 -8.44
N LEU A 88 -37.63 43.08 -8.72
CA LEU A 88 -36.19 43.33 -8.76
C LEU A 88 -35.90 44.31 -9.92
N ASP A 89 -34.93 45.20 -9.74
CA ASP A 89 -34.43 46.14 -10.75
C ASP A 89 -32.90 46.15 -10.65
N ASP A 90 -32.29 45.05 -11.07
CA ASP A 90 -30.86 44.76 -10.86
C ASP A 90 -29.95 45.72 -11.64
N ASN A 91 -30.46 46.29 -12.75
CA ASN A 91 -29.72 47.25 -13.57
C ASN A 91 -30.08 48.72 -13.26
N GLN A 92 -30.91 48.97 -12.25
CA GLN A 92 -31.36 50.30 -11.80
C GLN A 92 -31.98 51.17 -12.90
N ASN A 93 -32.58 50.55 -13.92
CA ASN A 93 -33.18 51.27 -15.04
C ASN A 93 -34.61 51.77 -14.73
N LYS A 94 -35.17 51.41 -13.57
CA LYS A 94 -36.52 51.76 -13.10
C LYS A 94 -37.64 51.23 -14.01
N ILE A 95 -37.34 50.21 -14.79
CA ILE A 95 -38.28 49.49 -15.64
C ILE A 95 -38.25 48.05 -15.17
N CYS A 96 -39.43 47.53 -14.84
CA CYS A 96 -39.61 46.11 -14.58
C CYS A 96 -39.61 45.39 -15.94
N ASP A 97 -38.45 45.28 -16.59
CA ASP A 97 -38.35 44.62 -17.87
C ASP A 97 -38.34 43.10 -17.66
N LYS A 98 -39.21 42.41 -18.40
CA LYS A 98 -39.31 40.94 -18.45
C LYS A 98 -38.01 40.25 -18.92
N ASN A 99 -36.96 41.03 -19.15
CA ASN A 99 -35.65 40.66 -19.62
C ASN A 99 -34.61 40.54 -18.50
N GLU A 100 -35.01 40.65 -17.22
CA GLU A 100 -34.31 40.03 -16.10
C GLU A 100 -34.40 38.48 -16.11
N ALA A 101 -34.47 37.88 -17.30
CA ALA A 101 -34.02 36.51 -17.54
C ALA A 101 -32.48 36.42 -17.45
N GLN A 102 -31.86 37.25 -16.61
CA GLN A 102 -30.53 36.99 -16.09
C GLN A 102 -30.71 35.84 -15.12
N THR A 103 -30.39 34.64 -15.60
CA THR A 103 -29.86 33.48 -14.88
C THR A 103 -29.50 33.81 -13.40
N THR A 104 -30.50 33.95 -12.53
CA THR A 104 -30.31 34.43 -11.16
C THR A 104 -29.90 33.27 -10.31
N CYS A 105 -28.59 33.01 -10.31
CA CYS A 105 -28.04 32.06 -9.39
C CYS A 105 -28.30 32.49 -7.94
N GLY A 106 -28.84 31.60 -7.10
CA GLY A 106 -29.08 31.77 -5.67
C GLY A 106 -30.53 31.58 -5.21
N ASP A 107 -31.44 31.10 -6.04
CA ASP A 107 -32.84 30.81 -5.65
C ASP A 107 -33.09 29.34 -5.23
N LEU A 108 -32.03 28.52 -5.24
CA LEU A 108 -32.02 27.08 -4.96
C LEU A 108 -32.80 26.24 -5.98
N ILE A 109 -33.12 26.77 -7.17
CA ILE A 109 -33.82 26.07 -8.24
C ILE A 109 -33.02 26.17 -9.55
N CYS A 110 -32.40 25.06 -9.96
CA CYS A 110 -31.65 24.99 -11.22
C CYS A 110 -32.58 25.18 -12.44
N SER A 111 -32.65 26.42 -12.94
CA SER A 111 -33.59 26.85 -13.98
C SER A 111 -33.05 26.63 -15.41
N PRO A 112 -33.91 26.62 -16.45
CA PRO A 112 -33.45 26.48 -17.84
C PRO A 112 -32.47 27.59 -18.24
N GLY A 113 -31.20 27.23 -18.44
CA GLY A 113 -30.10 28.17 -18.71
C GLY A 113 -29.00 28.15 -17.64
N GLU A 114 -29.28 27.56 -16.48
CA GLU A 114 -28.31 27.30 -15.41
C GLU A 114 -27.74 25.89 -15.53
N ASN A 115 -26.52 25.72 -15.01
CA ASN A 115 -25.93 24.41 -14.85
C ASN A 115 -24.93 24.41 -13.69
N SER A 116 -24.44 23.22 -13.33
CA SER A 116 -23.49 23.02 -12.22
C SER A 116 -22.12 23.69 -12.38
N CYS A 117 -21.86 24.37 -13.50
CA CYS A 117 -20.66 25.16 -13.76
C CYS A 117 -20.91 26.67 -13.75
N THR A 118 -22.10 27.12 -14.16
CA THR A 118 -22.47 28.54 -14.18
C THR A 118 -23.20 28.97 -12.91
N CYS A 119 -23.88 28.04 -12.23
CA CYS A 119 -24.61 28.29 -10.99
C CYS A 119 -24.52 27.11 -10.01
N VAL A 120 -23.42 27.06 -9.25
CA VAL A 120 -23.18 26.00 -8.26
C VAL A 120 -24.16 26.06 -7.08
N ALA A 121 -24.67 27.25 -6.74
CA ALA A 121 -25.58 27.42 -5.60
C ALA A 121 -26.91 26.68 -5.80
N ASP A 122 -27.45 26.68 -7.02
CA ASP A 122 -28.76 26.13 -7.31
C ASP A 122 -28.68 24.74 -7.96
N CYS A 123 -27.70 24.54 -8.85
CA CYS A 123 -27.53 23.28 -9.60
C CYS A 123 -26.55 22.30 -8.94
N GLY A 124 -25.97 22.65 -7.79
CA GLY A 124 -24.88 21.91 -7.16
C GLY A 124 -23.57 22.01 -7.95
N SER A 125 -22.46 21.53 -7.38
CA SER A 125 -21.17 21.52 -8.08
C SER A 125 -21.10 20.38 -9.10
N CYS A 126 -20.44 20.64 -10.23
CA CYS A 126 -20.22 19.63 -11.27
C CYS A 126 -19.49 18.38 -10.71
N GLU A 127 -18.53 18.58 -9.79
CA GLU A 127 -17.77 17.51 -9.14
C GLU A 127 -18.62 16.63 -8.21
N ALA A 128 -19.73 17.14 -7.67
CA ALA A 128 -20.64 16.39 -6.81
C ALA A 128 -21.67 15.55 -7.59
N GLN A 129 -21.77 15.75 -8.90
CA GLN A 129 -22.65 14.95 -9.74
C GLN A 129 -22.13 13.50 -9.82
N PRO A 130 -23.01 12.49 -9.84
CA PRO A 130 -22.59 11.09 -9.91
C PRO A 130 -21.80 10.85 -11.19
N ALA A 131 -20.54 10.46 -11.04
CA ALA A 131 -19.68 10.00 -12.12
C ALA A 131 -19.55 8.47 -12.03
N GLY A 132 -19.31 7.81 -13.18
CA GLY A 132 -18.97 6.39 -13.18
C GLY A 132 -17.67 6.11 -12.41
N LEU A 133 -17.41 4.83 -12.10
CA LEU A 133 -16.07 4.40 -11.71
C LEU A 133 -15.09 4.93 -12.77
N CYS A 134 -14.00 5.58 -12.32
CA CYS A 134 -12.97 6.18 -13.18
C CYS A 134 -13.33 7.46 -13.93
N GLN A 135 -14.42 8.11 -13.54
CA GLN A 135 -14.85 9.34 -14.19
C GLN A 135 -14.83 10.48 -13.19
N GLN A 136 -14.38 11.63 -13.65
CA GLN A 136 -14.50 12.88 -12.91
C GLN A 136 -15.28 13.87 -13.78
N ASN A 137 -16.30 14.47 -13.18
CA ASN A 137 -17.03 15.57 -13.80
C ASN A 137 -16.24 16.87 -13.60
N VAL A 138 -15.92 17.57 -14.69
CA VAL A 138 -15.13 18.81 -14.70
C VAL A 138 -15.85 19.86 -15.54
N CYS A 139 -15.79 21.11 -15.12
CA CYS A 139 -16.35 22.23 -15.88
C CYS A 139 -15.40 22.68 -16.99
N GLU A 140 -15.83 22.57 -18.25
CA GLU A 140 -15.12 23.10 -19.42
C GLU A 140 -16.04 23.99 -20.25
N ASN A 141 -15.60 25.23 -20.52
CA ASN A 141 -16.37 26.21 -21.28
C ASN A 141 -17.81 26.39 -20.77
N ASN A 142 -17.98 26.48 -19.44
CA ASN A 142 -19.27 26.63 -18.76
C ASN A 142 -20.25 25.45 -18.96
N VAL A 143 -19.75 24.27 -19.34
CA VAL A 143 -20.52 23.03 -19.44
C VAL A 143 -19.86 21.98 -18.56
N CYS A 144 -20.65 21.24 -17.80
CA CYS A 144 -20.17 20.12 -16.99
C CYS A 144 -19.93 18.92 -17.90
N THR A 145 -18.67 18.50 -18.05
CA THR A 145 -18.28 17.38 -18.91
C THR A 145 -17.66 16.26 -18.06
N THR A 146 -17.95 15.02 -18.42
CA THR A 146 -17.34 13.86 -17.77
C THR A 146 -16.02 13.53 -18.46
N LYS A 147 -14.91 13.59 -17.72
CA LYS A 147 -13.60 13.13 -18.17
C LYS A 147 -13.32 11.76 -17.59
N ILE A 148 -12.78 10.88 -18.43
CA ILE A 148 -12.24 9.60 -17.98
C ILE A 148 -10.87 9.89 -17.38
N GLU A 149 -10.70 9.54 -16.12
CA GLU A 149 -9.39 9.60 -15.47
C GLU A 149 -8.55 8.46 -16.05
N LEU A 150 -7.56 8.82 -16.86
CA LEU A 150 -6.72 7.87 -17.62
C LEU A 150 -5.94 6.88 -16.73
N SER A 151 -5.94 7.05 -15.41
CA SER A 151 -5.18 6.24 -14.45
C SER A 151 -6.07 5.79 -13.30
N CYS A 152 -7.23 5.25 -13.63
CA CYS A 152 -8.16 4.76 -12.62
C CYS A 152 -7.95 3.27 -12.36
N CYS A 153 -8.57 2.73 -11.32
CA CYS A 153 -8.57 1.29 -11.07
C CYS A 153 -9.97 0.79 -10.75
N GLY A 154 -10.33 -0.34 -11.34
CA GLY A 154 -11.55 -1.10 -11.09
C GLY A 154 -12.46 -1.29 -12.31
N ASP A 155 -12.01 -0.94 -13.52
CA ASP A 155 -12.79 -1.08 -14.76
C ASP A 155 -12.55 -2.43 -15.48
N ALA A 156 -11.72 -3.30 -14.90
CA ALA A 156 -11.27 -4.57 -15.45
C ALA A 156 -10.49 -4.48 -16.78
N VAL A 157 -9.97 -3.30 -17.14
CA VAL A 157 -9.11 -3.08 -18.31
C VAL A 157 -7.80 -2.46 -17.87
N CYS A 158 -6.69 -3.19 -18.03
CA CYS A 158 -5.37 -2.56 -17.81
C CYS A 158 -4.98 -1.69 -19.00
N ASP A 159 -4.98 -0.38 -18.81
CA ASP A 159 -4.31 0.52 -19.75
C ASP A 159 -2.79 0.51 -19.49
N ILE A 160 -2.04 -0.26 -20.28
CA ILE A 160 -0.58 -0.40 -20.12
C ILE A 160 0.20 0.92 -20.24
N THR A 161 -0.42 2.01 -20.70
CA THR A 161 0.25 3.31 -20.84
C THR A 161 0.20 4.15 -19.55
N THR A 162 -0.76 3.91 -18.68
CA THR A 162 -1.08 4.73 -17.50
C THR A 162 -1.28 3.89 -16.24
N GLU A 163 -1.63 2.63 -16.40
CA GLU A 163 -1.82 1.64 -15.38
C GLU A 163 -0.73 0.57 -15.44
N SER A 164 -0.41 0.04 -14.27
CA SER A 164 0.58 -1.00 -14.10
C SER A 164 0.16 -1.88 -12.95
N CYS A 165 0.76 -3.06 -12.81
CA CYS A 165 0.54 -3.89 -11.64
C CYS A 165 0.86 -3.20 -10.29
N ASN A 166 1.66 -2.12 -10.31
CA ASN A 166 2.01 -1.36 -9.11
C ASN A 166 1.02 -0.23 -8.82
N THR A 167 0.42 0.36 -9.85
CA THR A 167 -0.55 1.45 -9.72
C THR A 167 -1.99 0.94 -9.69
N CYS A 168 -2.24 -0.23 -10.28
CA CYS A 168 -3.57 -0.74 -10.59
C CYS A 168 -3.67 -2.27 -10.56
N TYR A 169 -3.42 -2.85 -9.39
CA TYR A 169 -3.35 -4.31 -9.22
C TYR A 169 -4.65 -5.03 -9.64
N GLN A 170 -5.81 -4.42 -9.39
CA GLN A 170 -7.10 -5.05 -9.61
C GLN A 170 -7.32 -5.36 -11.10
N ASP A 171 -7.00 -4.44 -12.00
CA ASP A 171 -7.27 -4.59 -13.44
C ASP A 171 -6.05 -5.18 -14.16
N CYS A 172 -4.85 -4.73 -13.80
CA CYS A 172 -3.61 -5.14 -14.46
C CYS A 172 -3.05 -6.48 -14.02
N CYS A 173 -3.30 -6.92 -12.79
CA CYS A 173 -2.72 -8.18 -12.31
C CYS A 173 -3.72 -9.32 -12.23
N THR A 174 -5.02 -9.04 -12.27
CA THR A 174 -6.05 -10.10 -12.24
C THR A 174 -6.60 -10.45 -13.62
N VAL A 175 -6.63 -9.50 -14.57
CA VAL A 175 -7.26 -9.69 -15.89
C VAL A 175 -6.24 -9.93 -17.01
N PHE A 176 -5.06 -9.29 -16.95
CA PHE A 176 -4.00 -9.61 -17.89
C PHE A 176 -3.37 -10.94 -17.50
N ASN A 177 -3.67 -11.96 -18.32
CA ASN A 177 -2.79 -13.08 -18.56
C ASN A 177 -1.39 -12.52 -18.84
N PHE A 178 -0.57 -12.38 -17.79
CA PHE A 178 0.87 -12.34 -17.89
C PHE A 178 1.26 -13.31 -19.00
N PRO A 179 2.02 -12.90 -20.04
CA PRO A 179 2.40 -13.80 -21.11
C PRO A 179 3.13 -15.00 -20.49
N LYS A 180 2.40 -16.10 -20.27
CA LYS A 180 2.83 -17.32 -19.58
C LYS A 180 3.80 -17.05 -18.42
N GLN A 181 3.41 -16.27 -17.40
CA GLN A 181 3.97 -16.56 -16.08
C GLN A 181 3.42 -17.94 -15.72
N GLU A 182 4.26 -18.95 -15.92
CA GLU A 182 3.99 -20.31 -15.53
C GLU A 182 3.51 -20.28 -14.07
N LYS A 183 2.20 -20.48 -13.86
CA LYS A 183 1.49 -20.31 -12.59
C LYS A 183 2.42 -20.55 -11.42
N LEU A 184 2.71 -19.49 -10.65
CA LEU A 184 3.52 -19.57 -9.45
C LEU A 184 2.86 -20.58 -8.51
N ASP A 185 3.55 -21.68 -8.29
CA ASP A 185 3.01 -22.86 -7.64
C ASP A 185 4.10 -23.47 -6.76
N LEU A 186 3.73 -23.81 -5.53
CA LEU A 186 4.65 -24.38 -4.55
C LEU A 186 5.19 -25.75 -4.98
N SER A 187 4.60 -26.41 -5.99
CA SER A 187 5.14 -27.65 -6.57
C SER A 187 6.51 -27.47 -7.22
N LYS A 188 6.88 -26.23 -7.53
CA LYS A 188 8.19 -25.87 -8.06
C LYS A 188 9.23 -25.60 -6.96
N TYR A 189 8.88 -25.68 -5.67
CA TYR A 189 9.85 -25.56 -4.59
C TYR A 189 10.91 -26.68 -4.66
N PRO A 190 12.20 -26.41 -4.42
CA PRO A 190 12.82 -25.14 -4.03
C PRO A 190 13.23 -24.23 -5.21
N ALA A 191 12.93 -24.57 -6.47
CA ALA A 191 13.37 -23.80 -7.64
C ALA A 191 12.87 -22.35 -7.64
N ILE A 192 11.68 -22.09 -7.11
CA ILE A 192 11.13 -20.72 -6.95
C ILE A 192 11.81 -19.90 -5.84
N ALA A 193 12.61 -20.54 -4.97
CA ALA A 193 13.27 -19.91 -3.82
C ALA A 193 14.77 -19.66 -4.04
N VAL A 194 15.29 -19.98 -5.23
CA VAL A 194 16.72 -19.91 -5.54
C VAL A 194 17.21 -18.46 -5.51
N GLY A 195 18.28 -18.20 -4.75
CA GLY A 195 18.91 -16.88 -4.64
C GLY A 195 18.12 -15.86 -3.81
N LEU A 196 16.93 -16.21 -3.32
CA LEU A 196 16.13 -15.32 -2.49
C LEU A 196 16.81 -15.08 -1.14
N SER A 197 16.79 -13.83 -0.68
CA SER A 197 17.24 -13.49 0.67
C SER A 197 16.15 -13.84 1.68
N THR A 198 16.51 -14.44 2.81
CA THR A 198 15.57 -14.67 3.91
C THR A 198 15.48 -13.43 4.78
N VAL A 199 14.27 -13.12 5.25
CA VAL A 199 14.00 -11.95 6.09
C VAL A 199 13.30 -12.42 7.34
N VAL A 200 13.94 -12.17 8.48
CA VAL A 200 13.37 -12.42 9.81
C VAL A 200 13.00 -11.09 10.48
N GLY A 201 12.03 -11.13 11.38
CA GLY A 201 11.61 -9.94 12.11
C GLY A 201 12.68 -9.43 13.08
N ASP A 202 12.75 -8.11 13.27
CA ASP A 202 13.71 -7.48 14.21
C ASP A 202 13.49 -7.94 15.66
N LYS A 203 12.27 -8.37 15.98
CA LYS A 203 11.88 -8.90 17.30
C LYS A 203 11.44 -10.37 17.21
N ALA A 204 11.92 -11.07 16.19
CA ALA A 204 11.52 -12.46 15.96
C ALA A 204 12.01 -13.36 17.12
N PRO A 205 11.18 -14.31 17.57
CA PRO A 205 11.63 -15.33 18.51
C PRO A 205 12.76 -16.19 17.89
N PRO A 206 13.63 -16.81 18.72
CA PRO A 206 14.74 -17.62 18.23
C PRO A 206 14.32 -18.73 17.26
N GLU A 207 13.14 -19.30 17.43
CA GLU A 207 12.61 -20.35 16.56
C GLU A 207 12.39 -19.86 15.12
N ASP A 208 12.01 -18.59 14.90
CA ASP A 208 11.86 -18.03 13.55
C ASP A 208 13.22 -17.87 12.87
N VAL A 209 14.26 -17.51 13.63
CA VAL A 209 15.65 -17.43 13.13
C VAL A 209 16.16 -18.81 12.75
N VAL A 210 15.91 -19.83 13.58
CA VAL A 210 16.22 -21.22 13.27
C VAL A 210 15.42 -21.71 12.06
N THR A 211 14.14 -21.34 11.95
CA THR A 211 13.29 -21.66 10.79
C THR A 211 13.90 -21.12 9.49
N ALA A 212 14.35 -19.86 9.49
CA ALA A 212 15.02 -19.28 8.33
C ALA A 212 16.31 -20.04 7.98
N ALA A 213 17.11 -20.43 8.98
CA ALA A 213 18.32 -21.23 8.76
C ALA A 213 18.00 -22.64 8.22
N ASP A 214 16.96 -23.29 8.73
CA ASP A 214 16.49 -24.61 8.27
C ASP A 214 16.10 -24.55 6.77
N ILE A 215 15.35 -23.51 6.36
CA ILE A 215 14.96 -23.29 4.95
C ILE A 215 16.18 -23.10 4.06
N LEU A 216 17.10 -22.19 4.43
CA LEU A 216 18.32 -21.93 3.66
C LEU A 216 19.17 -23.20 3.54
N THR A 217 19.36 -23.92 4.63
CA THR A 217 20.15 -25.15 4.66
C THR A 217 19.57 -26.20 3.73
N HIS A 218 18.24 -26.34 3.73
CA HIS A 218 17.57 -27.26 2.81
C HIS A 218 17.75 -26.85 1.34
N ILE A 219 17.52 -25.58 0.99
CA ILE A 219 17.72 -25.08 -0.39
C ILE A 219 19.16 -25.34 -0.85
N ALA A 220 20.15 -25.08 0.02
CA ALA A 220 21.55 -25.35 -0.25
C ALA A 220 21.84 -26.85 -0.42
N SER A 221 21.22 -27.73 0.37
CA SER A 221 21.38 -29.19 0.25
C SER A 221 20.87 -29.77 -1.08
N GLU A 222 19.91 -29.09 -1.73
CA GLU A 222 19.43 -29.42 -3.07
C GLU A 222 20.34 -28.82 -4.18
N GLY A 223 21.52 -28.33 -3.81
CA GLY A 223 22.51 -27.75 -4.72
C GLY A 223 22.08 -26.42 -5.32
N LYS A 224 21.17 -25.68 -4.65
CA LYS A 224 20.67 -24.38 -5.12
C LYS A 224 21.37 -23.23 -4.42
N ALA A 225 21.51 -22.12 -5.15
CA ALA A 225 22.03 -20.89 -4.57
C ALA A 225 21.05 -20.34 -3.51
N VAL A 226 21.61 -19.86 -2.40
CA VAL A 226 20.87 -19.22 -1.32
C VAL A 226 21.23 -17.75 -1.22
N GLY A 227 20.25 -16.91 -0.90
CA GLY A 227 20.51 -15.50 -0.58
C GLY A 227 21.07 -15.34 0.84
N LYS A 228 21.22 -14.08 1.26
CA LYS A 228 21.66 -13.75 2.62
C LYS A 228 20.44 -13.66 3.54
N ALA A 229 20.66 -13.92 4.83
CA ALA A 229 19.69 -13.55 5.86
C ALA A 229 19.74 -12.04 6.11
N LYS A 230 18.58 -11.44 6.34
CA LYS A 230 18.38 -10.02 6.65
C LYS A 230 17.35 -9.86 7.76
N LEU A 231 17.40 -8.72 8.44
CA LEU A 231 16.34 -8.24 9.31
C LEU A 231 15.28 -7.49 8.50
N ALA A 232 14.06 -7.47 9.01
CA ALA A 232 12.94 -6.77 8.37
C ALA A 232 13.21 -5.26 8.19
N SER A 233 13.92 -4.64 9.13
CA SER A 233 14.33 -3.22 9.03
C SER A 233 15.36 -2.92 7.94
N GLU A 234 16.04 -3.93 7.37
CA GLU A 234 17.10 -3.75 6.37
C GLU A 234 16.59 -3.81 4.92
N ILE A 235 15.28 -3.98 4.73
CA ILE A 235 14.70 -4.22 3.41
C ILE A 235 13.51 -3.32 3.12
N ASN A 236 13.23 -3.20 1.82
CA ASN A 236 11.95 -2.73 1.30
C ASN A 236 11.29 -3.91 0.58
N VAL A 237 10.12 -4.34 1.06
CA VAL A 237 9.38 -5.53 0.59
C VAL A 237 8.95 -5.41 -0.86
N ASN A 238 8.75 -4.19 -1.37
CA ASN A 238 8.24 -3.94 -2.72
C ASN A 238 9.33 -3.92 -3.81
N MET A 239 10.61 -4.05 -3.44
CA MET A 239 11.71 -3.87 -4.39
C MET A 239 12.37 -5.16 -4.87
N LYS A 240 12.23 -6.28 -4.15
CA LYS A 240 12.93 -7.53 -4.45
C LYS A 240 12.13 -8.74 -3.96
N ASP A 241 12.55 -9.91 -4.43
CA ASP A 241 12.05 -11.20 -3.99
C ASP A 241 12.69 -11.63 -2.67
N TYR A 242 11.86 -12.06 -1.72
CA TYR A 242 12.30 -12.47 -0.38
C TYR A 242 11.61 -13.76 0.08
N ILE A 243 12.27 -14.48 0.98
CA ILE A 243 11.61 -15.48 1.83
C ILE A 243 11.38 -14.83 3.19
N ILE A 244 10.14 -14.44 3.48
CA ILE A 244 9.81 -13.73 4.71
C ILE A 244 9.35 -14.74 5.75
N VAL A 245 10.07 -14.82 6.87
CA VAL A 245 9.88 -15.85 7.91
C VAL A 245 9.36 -15.23 9.21
N GLY A 246 8.34 -15.84 9.80
CA GLY A 246 7.81 -15.48 11.11
C GLY A 246 6.49 -14.72 11.07
N SER A 247 5.92 -14.50 12.26
CA SER A 247 4.62 -13.85 12.43
C SER A 247 4.64 -12.35 12.05
N PRO A 248 3.57 -11.81 11.43
CA PRO A 248 3.41 -10.36 11.21
C PRO A 248 3.49 -9.52 12.48
N CYS A 249 3.26 -10.11 13.65
CA CYS A 249 3.40 -9.40 14.93
C CYS A 249 4.85 -9.04 15.30
N HIS A 250 5.82 -9.80 14.79
CA HIS A 250 7.24 -9.64 15.13
C HIS A 250 8.11 -9.31 13.92
N ASN A 251 7.54 -9.40 12.71
CA ASN A 251 8.21 -9.16 11.44
C ASN A 251 7.48 -8.08 10.63
N GLN A 252 8.06 -6.88 10.56
CA GLN A 252 7.47 -5.75 9.82
C GLN A 252 7.30 -6.04 8.32
N ALA A 253 8.18 -6.84 7.73
CA ALA A 253 8.06 -7.21 6.33
C ALA A 253 6.81 -8.08 6.09
N ALA A 254 6.55 -9.04 6.99
CA ALA A 254 5.31 -9.83 6.96
C ALA A 254 4.08 -8.97 7.24
N TYR A 255 4.18 -7.99 8.16
CA TYR A 255 3.09 -7.03 8.41
C TYR A 255 2.70 -6.27 7.15
N GLU A 256 3.65 -5.74 6.37
CA GLU A 256 3.35 -5.02 5.13
C GLU A 256 2.68 -5.93 4.09
N LEU A 257 3.09 -7.20 3.98
CA LEU A 257 2.46 -8.18 3.08
C LEU A 257 0.98 -8.43 3.42
N PHE A 258 0.62 -8.43 4.70
CA PHE A 258 -0.73 -8.76 5.19
C PHE A 258 -1.50 -7.53 5.72
N LYS A 259 -1.08 -6.33 5.34
CA LYS A 259 -1.64 -5.08 5.89
C LYS A 259 -3.15 -4.96 5.71
N LYS A 260 -3.70 -5.51 4.63
CA LYS A 260 -5.15 -5.50 4.37
C LYS A 260 -5.87 -6.45 5.32
N GLU A 261 -5.40 -7.68 5.45
CA GLU A 261 -5.94 -8.71 6.34
C GLU A 261 -5.87 -8.29 7.81
N ILE A 262 -4.76 -7.68 8.22
CA ILE A 262 -4.58 -7.17 9.58
C ILE A 262 -5.58 -6.05 9.88
N LYS A 263 -5.79 -5.11 8.95
CA LYS A 263 -6.80 -4.06 9.10
C LYS A 263 -8.22 -4.63 9.22
N LEU A 264 -8.55 -5.63 8.40
CA LEU A 264 -9.83 -6.35 8.48
C LEU A 264 -9.99 -7.12 9.80
N ASN A 265 -8.89 -7.53 10.42
CA ASN A 265 -8.84 -8.19 11.72
C ASN A 265 -8.68 -7.20 12.89
N ASN A 266 -9.28 -6.00 12.82
CA ASN A 266 -9.21 -4.98 13.88
C ASN A 266 -7.78 -4.59 14.30
N ASN A 267 -6.86 -4.52 13.33
CA ASN A 267 -5.43 -4.29 13.55
C ASN A 267 -4.73 -5.36 14.40
N ASN A 268 -5.33 -6.54 14.57
CA ASN A 268 -4.68 -7.68 15.20
C ASN A 268 -3.77 -8.39 14.19
N CYS A 269 -2.46 -8.31 14.43
CA CYS A 269 -1.42 -8.94 13.63
C CYS A 269 -1.46 -10.48 13.66
N GLN A 270 -2.21 -11.08 14.60
CA GLN A 270 -2.40 -12.51 14.72
C GLN A 270 -3.55 -12.97 13.80
N ILE A 271 -3.24 -13.04 12.50
CA ILE A 271 -4.21 -13.32 11.43
C ILE A 271 -4.41 -14.81 11.14
N PHE A 272 -3.58 -15.70 11.70
CA PHE A 272 -3.68 -17.15 11.56
C PHE A 272 -4.43 -17.77 12.74
N LYS A 273 -4.97 -18.98 12.57
CA LYS A 273 -5.67 -19.69 13.64
C LYS A 273 -4.68 -20.45 14.53
N PRO A 274 -5.00 -20.67 15.83
CA PRO A 274 -4.18 -21.54 16.69
C PRO A 274 -3.93 -22.90 16.05
N GLY A 275 -2.68 -23.35 16.06
CA GLY A 275 -2.24 -24.61 15.45
C GLY A 275 -1.96 -24.55 13.94
N GLU A 276 -2.14 -23.40 13.29
CA GLU A 276 -1.95 -23.26 11.86
C GLU A 276 -0.55 -22.74 11.49
N GLY A 277 0.11 -23.45 10.57
CA GLY A 277 1.27 -23.00 9.81
C GLY A 277 0.88 -22.66 8.37
N VAL A 278 1.52 -21.67 7.76
CA VAL A 278 1.24 -21.21 6.40
C VAL A 278 2.53 -21.00 5.62
N VAL A 279 2.56 -21.55 4.41
CA VAL A 279 3.45 -21.09 3.34
C VAL A 279 2.60 -20.49 2.23
N LYS A 280 2.96 -19.27 1.79
CA LYS A 280 2.21 -18.54 0.77
C LYS A 280 3.13 -17.81 -0.19
N ILE A 281 2.88 -17.95 -1.47
CA ILE A 281 3.49 -17.14 -2.52
C ILE A 281 2.67 -15.86 -2.66
N ILE A 282 3.31 -14.70 -2.43
CA ILE A 282 2.66 -13.39 -2.44
C ILE A 282 3.35 -12.51 -3.50
N PRO A 283 2.63 -12.06 -4.55
CA PRO A 283 3.17 -11.08 -5.47
C PRO A 283 3.37 -9.75 -4.74
N THR A 284 4.55 -9.15 -4.90
CA THR A 284 4.92 -7.86 -4.26
C THR A 284 5.01 -6.72 -5.26
N SER A 285 5.18 -7.04 -6.55
CA SER A 285 5.10 -6.09 -7.67
C SER A 285 4.71 -6.83 -8.95
N ALA A 286 4.70 -6.12 -10.08
CA ALA A 286 4.54 -6.70 -11.42
C ALA A 286 5.53 -7.84 -11.74
N SER A 287 6.72 -7.84 -11.15
CA SER A 287 7.79 -8.80 -11.49
C SER A 287 8.42 -9.48 -10.28
N THR A 288 7.98 -9.12 -9.07
CA THR A 288 8.58 -9.63 -7.83
C THR A 288 7.58 -10.43 -7.01
N VAL A 289 8.10 -11.48 -6.37
CA VAL A 289 7.37 -12.46 -5.60
C VAL A 289 8.09 -12.67 -4.28
N SER A 290 7.32 -12.68 -3.19
CA SER A 290 7.82 -13.12 -1.89
C SER A 290 7.20 -14.46 -1.52
N ILE A 291 8.00 -15.32 -0.88
CA ILE A 291 7.52 -16.54 -0.25
C ILE A 291 7.40 -16.25 1.25
N TYR A 292 6.17 -16.19 1.74
CA TYR A 292 5.90 -16.08 3.16
C TYR A 292 5.91 -17.46 3.81
N VAL A 293 6.57 -17.57 4.97
CA VAL A 293 6.62 -18.78 5.81
C VAL A 293 6.38 -18.36 7.26
N GLY A 294 5.25 -18.71 7.84
CA GLY A 294 4.94 -18.37 9.22
C GLY A 294 3.77 -19.17 9.76
N GLY A 295 3.34 -18.87 10.99
CA GLY A 295 2.23 -19.56 11.63
C GLY A 295 1.70 -18.76 12.81
N TYR A 296 0.76 -19.33 13.55
CA TYR A 296 0.18 -18.70 14.73
C TYR A 296 1.22 -18.43 15.83
N THR A 297 2.10 -19.41 16.09
CA THR A 297 3.29 -19.25 16.94
C THR A 297 4.58 -19.56 16.16
N ALA A 298 5.70 -19.34 16.82
CA ALA A 298 7.02 -19.68 16.29
C ALA A 298 7.20 -21.20 16.11
N LEU A 299 6.47 -22.02 16.89
CA LEU A 299 6.48 -23.47 16.73
C LEU A 299 5.82 -23.88 15.41
N GLU A 300 4.62 -23.38 15.11
CA GLU A 300 3.96 -23.68 13.82
C GLU A 300 4.79 -23.15 12.65
N THR A 301 5.40 -21.97 12.79
CA THR A 301 6.34 -21.43 11.80
C THR A 301 7.47 -22.42 11.49
N ARG A 302 8.05 -23.05 12.52
CA ARG A 302 9.07 -24.08 12.35
C ARG A 302 8.55 -25.40 11.79
N LEU A 303 7.29 -25.75 12.04
CA LEU A 303 6.67 -26.91 11.39
C LEU A 303 6.53 -26.69 9.88
N VAL A 304 6.29 -25.45 9.43
CA VAL A 304 6.27 -25.12 8.00
C VAL A 304 7.63 -25.36 7.34
N SER A 305 8.76 -24.98 7.96
CA SER A 305 10.09 -25.27 7.36
C SER A 305 10.36 -26.76 7.23
N ARG A 306 9.92 -27.57 8.21
CA ARG A 306 10.02 -29.04 8.12
C ARG A 306 9.15 -29.61 7.00
N TYR A 307 7.93 -29.08 6.84
CA TYR A 307 7.05 -29.46 5.74
C TYR A 307 7.68 -29.13 4.38
N LEU A 308 8.27 -27.94 4.23
CA LEU A 308 9.01 -27.55 3.02
C LEU A 308 10.28 -28.39 2.81
N SER A 309 10.95 -28.81 3.88
CA SER A 309 12.11 -29.72 3.79
C SER A 309 11.74 -31.11 3.30
N ASP A 310 10.47 -31.50 3.46
CA ASP A 310 9.91 -32.77 3.00
C ASP A 310 9.09 -32.61 1.69
N TYR A 311 9.37 -31.56 0.89
CA TYR A 311 8.55 -31.22 -0.29
C TYR A 311 8.42 -32.36 -1.31
N LYS A 312 9.44 -33.24 -1.41
CA LYS A 312 9.42 -34.42 -2.31
C LYS A 312 8.29 -35.39 -1.96
N ASN A 313 8.00 -35.56 -0.66
CA ASN A 313 6.94 -36.44 -0.17
C ASN A 313 5.61 -35.69 -0.02
N LYS A 314 5.64 -34.45 0.47
CA LYS A 314 4.44 -33.63 0.71
C LYS A 314 3.81 -33.08 -0.55
N LYS A 315 4.61 -32.82 -1.60
CA LYS A 315 4.19 -32.28 -2.89
C LYS A 315 3.26 -31.06 -2.73
N PRO A 316 3.74 -29.97 -2.11
CA PRO A 316 2.92 -28.77 -1.98
C PRO A 316 2.49 -28.29 -3.37
N THR A 317 1.23 -27.88 -3.53
CA THR A 317 0.69 -27.35 -4.78
C THR A 317 -0.09 -26.06 -4.52
N GLY A 318 -0.29 -25.27 -5.57
CA GLY A 318 -0.96 -23.97 -5.48
C GLY A 318 -0.07 -22.86 -4.93
N SER A 319 -0.67 -21.70 -4.70
CA SER A 319 0.02 -20.51 -4.17
C SER A 319 0.04 -20.45 -2.64
N GLU A 320 -0.72 -21.30 -1.96
CA GLU A 320 -0.86 -21.28 -0.51
C GLU A 320 -1.09 -22.71 0.01
N VAL A 321 -0.36 -23.08 1.06
CA VAL A 321 -0.59 -24.31 1.82
C VAL A 321 -0.70 -23.96 3.29
N ARG A 322 -1.73 -24.49 3.94
CA ARG A 322 -1.97 -24.41 5.38
C ARG A 322 -1.67 -25.79 6.00
N ILE A 323 -0.93 -25.81 7.10
CA ILE A 323 -0.38 -26.98 7.79
C ILE A 323 -0.97 -27.05 9.18
#